data_AF-A0A497HTX4-F1
#
_entry.id   AF-A0A497HTX4-F1
#
_cell.length_a   1.000
_cell.length_b   1.000
_cell.length_c   1.000
_cell.angle_alpha   90.00
_cell.angle_beta   90.00
_cell.angle_gamma   90.00
#
_symmetry.space_group_name_H-M   'P 1'
#
loop_
_entity.id
_entity.type
_entity.pdbx_description
1 polymer ?
#
loop_
_entity_poly.entity_id
_entity_poly.type
_entity_poly.pdbx_seq_one_letter_code
_entity_poly.pdbx_strand_id
1 'polypeptide(L)'
;MINPFINAAIFPFMPRGEKRGGGRRAPPDDAVREALLKVMREAKHIRSQRRLLSMVDEELKKMDRDWGITAKRLRRLAAETPGVKIISHCRVSHGEGSNICPVCGKEMRPIKNETLYGWLVTSGYSCPRCGYWTGRRKRVPTLYEFILEED
;
A
#
# COMPACT_ATOMS: atom_id res chain seq x y z
N MET A 1 9.51 -49.43 5.31
CA MET A 1 8.69 -48.55 4.46
C MET A 1 8.38 -47.29 5.24
N ILE A 2 9.08 -46.22 4.91
CA ILE A 2 8.93 -44.89 5.48
C ILE A 2 7.91 -44.18 4.59
N ASN A 3 6.80 -43.70 5.16
CA ASN A 3 5.92 -42.79 4.43
C ASN A 3 5.65 -41.53 5.28
N PRO A 4 6.01 -40.34 4.77
CA PRO A 4 5.97 -39.08 5.48
C PRO A 4 4.67 -38.34 5.17
N PHE A 5 3.86 -37.99 6.16
CA PHE A 5 2.71 -37.12 5.93
C PHE A 5 2.58 -36.04 7.02
N ILE A 6 3.00 -34.85 6.61
CA ILE A 6 2.34 -33.55 6.85
C ILE A 6 2.33 -33.05 8.30
N ASN A 7 3.39 -32.30 8.63
CA ASN A 7 3.37 -31.28 9.66
C ASN A 7 2.51 -30.10 9.17
N ALA A 8 1.20 -30.18 9.41
CA ALA A 8 0.31 -29.04 9.23
C ALA A 8 0.55 -28.09 10.41
N ALA A 9 1.23 -26.97 10.16
CA ALA A 9 1.31 -25.86 11.09
C ALA A 9 -0.13 -25.37 11.36
N ILE A 10 -0.64 -25.74 12.53
CA ILE A 10 -1.90 -25.27 13.10
C ILE A 10 -1.69 -23.78 13.39
N PHE A 11 -2.15 -22.91 12.48
CA PHE A 11 -2.35 -21.50 12.82
C PHE A 11 -3.48 -21.44 13.87
N PRO A 12 -3.23 -20.95 15.09
CA PRO A 12 -4.28 -20.87 16.09
C PRO A 12 -5.34 -19.88 15.62
N PHE A 13 -6.57 -20.37 15.54
CA PHE A 13 -7.79 -19.58 15.36
C PHE A 13 -7.94 -18.62 16.55
N MET A 14 -7.51 -17.36 16.39
CA MET A 14 -7.70 -16.33 17.43
C MET A 14 -9.16 -15.82 17.41
N PRO A 15 -9.89 -15.88 18.53
CA PRO A 15 -11.25 -15.36 18.61
C PRO A 15 -11.27 -13.83 18.52
N ARG A 16 -12.18 -13.29 17.70
CA ARG A 16 -12.47 -11.85 17.57
C ARG A 16 -13.14 -11.33 18.86
N GLY A 17 -12.36 -10.75 19.75
CA GLY A 17 -12.85 -10.11 20.98
C GLY A 17 -13.39 -8.70 20.77
N GLU A 18 -14.66 -8.52 21.15
CA GLU A 18 -15.25 -7.41 21.92
C GLU A 18 -14.83 -5.96 21.56
N LYS A 19 -15.73 -5.20 20.92
CA LYS A 19 -15.55 -3.75 20.71
C LYS A 19 -15.96 -2.99 21.98
N ARG A 20 -15.02 -2.37 22.68
CA ARG A 20 -15.32 -1.34 23.68
C ARG A 20 -15.08 0.05 23.10
N GLY A 21 -15.99 0.97 23.44
CA GLY A 21 -15.99 2.36 23.01
C GLY A 21 -14.82 3.13 23.62
N GLY A 22 -14.06 3.77 22.74
CA GLY A 22 -12.90 4.62 23.00
C GLY A 22 -12.27 4.90 21.65
N GLY A 23 -12.09 6.17 21.28
CA GLY A 23 -11.54 6.52 19.96
C GLY A 23 -10.18 5.84 19.76
N ARG A 24 -10.00 5.09 18.66
CA ARG A 24 -8.73 4.41 18.39
C ARG A 24 -7.61 5.44 18.31
N ARG A 25 -6.55 5.21 19.07
CA ARG A 25 -5.37 6.07 19.07
C ARG A 25 -4.52 5.77 17.85
N ALA A 26 -3.93 6.82 17.28
CA ALA A 26 -3.03 6.66 16.14
C ALA A 26 -1.69 6.10 16.64
N PRO A 27 -1.20 4.95 16.12
CA PRO A 27 0.14 4.45 16.43
C PRO A 27 1.21 5.40 15.87
N PRO A 28 2.43 5.44 16.43
CA PRO A 28 3.56 6.14 15.83
C PRO A 28 3.94 5.52 14.47
N ASP A 29 4.52 6.31 13.57
CA ASP A 29 4.84 5.84 12.21
C ASP A 29 5.84 4.66 12.21
N ASP A 30 6.81 4.66 13.13
CA ASP A 30 7.82 3.60 13.23
C ASP A 30 7.21 2.25 13.61
N ALA A 31 6.27 2.23 14.57
CA ALA A 31 5.55 1.01 14.93
C ALA A 31 4.74 0.45 13.76
N VAL A 32 4.15 1.33 12.93
CA VAL A 32 3.44 0.92 11.72
C VAL A 32 4.40 0.33 10.70
N ARG A 33 5.59 0.93 10.51
CA ARG A 33 6.60 0.41 9.59
C ARG A 33 7.12 -0.95 10.03
N GLU A 34 7.37 -1.13 11.33
CA GLU A 34 7.80 -2.40 11.90
C GLU A 34 6.74 -3.49 11.68
N ALA A 35 5.48 -3.20 12.03
CA ALA A 35 4.36 -4.12 11.80
C ALA A 35 4.17 -4.43 10.30
N LEU A 36 4.28 -3.43 9.43
CA LEU A 36 4.21 -3.59 7.98
C LEU A 36 5.32 -4.51 7.46
N LEU A 37 6.57 -4.27 7.84
CA LEU A 37 7.71 -5.07 7.40
C LEU A 37 7.60 -6.51 7.88
N LYS A 38 7.15 -6.73 9.11
CA LYS A 38 6.88 -8.07 9.63
C LYS A 38 5.85 -8.81 8.77
N VAL A 39 4.69 -8.19 8.52
CA VAL A 39 3.64 -8.75 7.65
C VAL A 39 4.15 -9.03 6.23
N MET A 40 4.93 -8.10 5.66
CA MET A 40 5.46 -8.24 4.30
C MET A 40 6.54 -9.32 4.18
N ARG A 41 7.39 -9.52 5.21
CA ARG A 41 8.37 -10.61 5.25
C ARG A 41 7.71 -11.98 5.27
N GLU A 42 6.59 -12.11 5.98
CA GLU A 42 5.82 -13.36 6.04
C GLU A 42 5.04 -13.61 4.75
N ALA A 43 4.34 -12.59 4.22
CA ALA A 43 3.46 -12.76 3.08
C ALA A 43 4.15 -12.68 1.71
N LYS A 44 5.25 -11.90 1.61
CA LYS A 44 5.99 -11.49 0.39
C LYS A 44 5.19 -10.73 -0.67
N HIS A 45 3.93 -11.09 -0.90
CA HIS A 45 3.04 -10.47 -1.88
C HIS A 45 1.59 -10.42 -1.37
N ILE A 46 0.98 -9.23 -1.39
CA ILE A 46 -0.41 -9.02 -0.96
C ILE A 46 -1.15 -8.21 -2.04
N ARG A 47 -2.13 -8.83 -2.70
CA ARG A 47 -2.93 -8.22 -3.80
C ARG A 47 -4.14 -7.41 -3.34
N SER A 48 -4.19 -6.94 -2.09
CA SER A 48 -5.33 -6.15 -1.60
C SER A 48 -4.97 -5.22 -0.44
N GLN A 49 -5.35 -3.94 -0.59
CA GLN A 49 -5.22 -2.93 0.47
C GLN A 49 -5.99 -3.31 1.74
N ARG A 50 -7.17 -3.90 1.61
CA ARG A 50 -7.99 -4.29 2.78
C ARG A 50 -7.34 -5.46 3.52
N ARG A 51 -6.76 -6.41 2.77
CA ARG A 51 -6.05 -7.55 3.34
C ARG A 51 -4.80 -7.10 4.09
N LEU A 52 -3.97 -6.26 3.46
CA LEU A 52 -2.80 -5.69 4.12
C LEU A 52 -3.21 -4.93 5.40
N LEU A 53 -4.28 -4.14 5.33
CA LEU A 53 -4.79 -3.41 6.48
C LEU A 53 -5.18 -4.34 7.63
N SER A 54 -5.91 -5.43 7.37
CA SER A 54 -6.31 -6.38 8.41
C SER A 54 -5.09 -6.97 9.12
N MET A 55 -4.11 -7.43 8.34
CA MET A 55 -2.91 -8.07 8.88
C MET A 55 -2.08 -7.09 9.72
N VAL A 56 -1.88 -5.86 9.22
CA VAL A 56 -1.12 -4.84 9.97
C VAL A 56 -1.89 -4.36 11.21
N ASP A 57 -3.21 -4.20 11.12
CA ASP A 57 -4.04 -3.82 12.26
C ASP A 57 -4.04 -4.90 13.36
N GLU A 58 -4.00 -6.18 12.98
CA GLU A 58 -3.83 -7.30 13.91
C GLU A 58 -2.46 -7.29 14.60
N GLU A 59 -1.37 -7.03 13.86
CA GLU A 59 -0.04 -6.89 14.46
C GLU A 59 0.05 -5.69 15.41
N LEU A 60 -0.51 -4.54 15.03
CA LEU A 60 -0.51 -3.34 15.87
C LEU A 60 -1.28 -3.55 17.19
N LYS A 61 -2.39 -4.30 17.14
CA LYS A 61 -3.19 -4.63 18.33
C LYS A 61 -2.48 -5.55 19.32
N LYS A 62 -1.46 -6.31 18.88
CA LYS A 62 -0.60 -7.09 19.78
C LYS A 62 0.31 -6.19 20.61
N MET A 63 0.67 -5.01 20.09
CA MET A 63 1.47 -4.01 20.80
C MET A 63 0.60 -3.13 21.70
N ASP A 64 -0.49 -2.59 21.17
CA ASP A 64 -1.45 -1.77 21.93
C ASP A 64 -2.86 -1.96 21.34
N ARG A 65 -3.79 -2.44 22.17
CA ARG A 65 -5.15 -2.79 21.74
C ARG A 65 -5.99 -1.59 21.27
N ASP A 66 -5.61 -0.38 21.69
CA ASP A 66 -6.33 0.84 21.31
C ASP A 66 -5.78 1.46 20.03
N TRP A 67 -4.68 0.94 19.48
CA TRP A 67 -4.15 1.42 18.22
C TRP A 67 -5.03 1.04 17.04
N GLY A 68 -5.11 1.98 16.09
CA GLY A 68 -5.78 1.76 14.82
C GLY A 68 -5.17 2.58 13.70
N ILE A 69 -5.23 2.04 12.49
CA ILE A 69 -4.72 2.71 11.29
C ILE A 69 -5.75 2.71 10.17
N THR A 70 -5.70 3.75 9.33
CA THR A 70 -6.53 3.84 8.12
C THR A 70 -5.80 3.29 6.91
N ALA A 71 -6.55 2.74 5.94
CA ALA A 71 -6.00 2.26 4.67
C ALA A 71 -5.16 3.33 3.95
N LYS A 72 -5.58 4.60 4.02
CA LYS A 72 -4.87 5.72 3.38
C LYS A 72 -3.51 5.95 4.04
N ARG A 73 -3.45 6.00 5.37
CA ARG A 73 -2.19 6.19 6.11
C ARG A 73 -1.24 5.00 5.88
N LEU A 74 -1.74 3.78 5.97
CA LEU A 74 -0.96 2.57 5.71
C LEU A 74 -0.35 2.57 4.29
N ARG A 75 -1.15 2.91 3.28
CA ARG A 75 -0.67 2.98 1.89
C ARG A 75 0.42 4.02 1.69
N ARG A 76 0.28 5.18 2.35
CA ARG A 76 1.31 6.22 2.32
C ARG A 76 2.60 5.70 2.92
N LEU A 77 2.54 5.18 4.14
CA LEU A 77 3.69 4.63 4.86
C LEU A 77 4.37 3.51 4.06
N ALA A 78 3.60 2.59 3.48
CA ALA A 78 4.11 1.53 2.61
C ALA A 78 4.85 2.08 1.38
N ALA A 79 4.40 3.19 0.80
CA ALA A 79 5.09 3.83 -0.33
C ALA A 79 6.38 4.55 0.07
N GLU A 80 6.61 4.76 1.37
CA GLU A 80 7.83 5.39 1.90
C GLU A 80 8.82 4.36 2.45
N THR A 81 8.35 3.16 2.77
CA THR A 81 9.18 2.10 3.33
C THR A 81 10.03 1.49 2.22
N PRO A 82 11.37 1.50 2.36
CA PRO A 82 12.27 0.80 1.44
C PRO A 82 11.97 -0.70 1.36
N GLY A 83 12.20 -1.30 0.20
CA GLY A 83 11.90 -2.72 -0.04
C GLY A 83 10.42 -3.06 -0.20
N VAL A 84 9.49 -2.10 -0.03
CA VAL A 84 8.05 -2.33 -0.28
C VAL A 84 7.62 -1.62 -1.56
N LYS A 85 7.34 -2.40 -2.60
CA LYS A 85 6.83 -1.90 -3.88
C LYS A 85 5.31 -1.94 -3.92
N ILE A 86 4.72 -0.84 -4.39
CA ILE A 86 3.27 -0.73 -4.61
C ILE A 86 3.00 -0.74 -6.11
N ILE A 87 2.27 -1.75 -6.58
CA ILE A 87 1.70 -1.75 -7.93
C ILE A 87 0.25 -1.29 -7.83
N SER A 88 -0.11 -0.29 -8.62
CA SER A 88 -1.47 0.24 -8.68
C SER A 88 -2.12 -0.08 -10.02
N HIS A 89 -3.20 -0.85 -9.99
CA HIS A 89 -4.04 -1.05 -11.16
C HIS A 89 -5.06 0.05 -11.23
N CYS A 90 -5.21 0.63 -12.41
CA CYS A 90 -6.01 1.83 -12.59
C CYS A 90 -7.02 1.65 -13.71
N ARG A 91 -8.19 2.25 -13.55
CA ARG A 91 -9.13 2.49 -14.65
C ARG A 91 -9.02 3.93 -15.13
N VAL A 92 -9.25 4.15 -16.42
CA VAL A 92 -9.39 5.51 -16.96
C VAL A 92 -10.77 6.04 -16.60
N SER A 93 -10.85 7.29 -16.16
CA SER A 93 -12.10 7.96 -15.81
C SER A 93 -12.23 9.28 -16.56
N HIS A 94 -13.44 9.81 -16.61
CA HIS A 94 -13.69 11.15 -17.12
C HIS A 94 -13.17 12.19 -16.11
N GLY A 95 -12.51 13.23 -16.62
CA GLY A 95 -11.90 14.28 -15.83
C GLY A 95 -10.37 14.34 -15.98
N GLU A 96 -9.81 15.44 -15.50
CA GLU A 96 -8.39 15.75 -15.59
C GLU A 96 -7.58 15.08 -14.47
N GLY A 97 -6.33 14.75 -14.78
CA GLY A 97 -5.38 14.24 -13.79
C GLY A 97 -5.06 15.30 -12.73
N SER A 98 -4.72 14.87 -11.52
CA SER A 98 -4.23 15.76 -10.46
C SER A 98 -2.70 15.76 -10.44
N ASN A 99 -2.11 16.88 -10.04
CA ASN A 99 -0.70 16.99 -9.69
C ASN A 99 -0.34 16.29 -8.37
N ILE A 100 -1.32 15.80 -7.60
CA ILE A 100 -1.12 15.06 -6.35
C ILE A 100 -1.38 13.57 -6.58
N CYS A 101 -0.44 12.74 -6.17
CA CYS A 101 -0.55 11.30 -6.35
C CYS A 101 -1.67 10.71 -5.48
N PRO A 102 -2.67 10.00 -6.06
CA PRO A 102 -3.75 9.37 -5.29
C PRO A 102 -3.29 8.16 -4.47
N VAL A 103 -2.08 7.65 -4.71
CA VAL A 103 -1.51 6.49 -4.02
C VAL A 103 -0.77 6.93 -2.75
N CYS A 104 0.27 7.74 -2.90
CA CYS A 104 1.13 8.15 -1.77
C CYS A 104 0.90 9.60 -1.31
N GLY A 105 0.11 10.40 -2.03
CA GLY A 105 -0.14 11.80 -1.70
C GLY A 105 1.00 12.78 -2.02
N LYS A 106 2.09 12.32 -2.64
CA LYS A 106 3.21 13.19 -3.05
C LYS A 106 2.89 13.95 -4.34
N GLU A 107 3.48 15.13 -4.51
CA GLU A 107 3.45 15.86 -5.77
C GLU A 107 4.09 15.05 -6.90
N MET A 108 3.46 15.14 -8.08
CA MET A 108 3.85 14.41 -9.27
C MET A 108 4.69 15.31 -10.19
N ARG A 109 5.68 14.71 -10.86
CA ARG A 109 6.53 15.39 -11.84
C ARG A 109 5.82 15.41 -13.20
N PRO A 110 5.81 16.55 -13.91
CA PRO A 110 5.23 16.60 -15.25
C PRO A 110 6.07 15.78 -16.23
N ILE A 111 5.40 14.97 -17.04
CA ILE A 111 5.99 14.26 -18.17
C ILE A 111 5.89 15.20 -19.37
N LYS A 112 7.04 15.65 -19.86
CA LYS A 112 7.15 16.52 -21.02
C LYS A 112 7.50 15.69 -22.24
N ASN A 113 6.77 15.89 -23.33
CA ASN A 113 7.10 15.34 -24.64
C ASN A 113 7.47 16.48 -25.57
N GLU A 114 8.43 16.25 -26.45
CA GLU A 114 8.75 17.16 -27.53
C GLU A 114 7.79 16.92 -28.71
N THR A 115 7.24 17.99 -29.27
CA THR A 115 6.41 17.93 -30.47
C THR A 115 7.29 17.96 -31.73
N LEU A 116 6.72 17.65 -32.90
CA LEU A 116 7.42 17.70 -34.19
C LEU A 116 8.07 19.08 -34.49
N TYR A 117 7.61 20.14 -33.84
CA TYR A 117 8.12 21.50 -33.97
C TYR A 117 9.09 21.92 -32.85
N GLY A 118 9.55 20.99 -32.00
CA GLY A 118 10.49 21.25 -30.91
C GLY A 118 9.88 21.84 -29.62
N TRP A 119 8.55 22.01 -29.55
CA TRP A 119 7.91 22.51 -28.33
C TRP A 119 7.72 21.41 -27.29
N LEU A 120 8.01 21.71 -26.03
CA LEU A 120 7.74 20.83 -24.89
C LEU A 120 6.28 20.96 -24.42
N VAL A 121 5.52 19.88 -24.53
CA VAL A 121 4.13 19.81 -24.06
C VAL A 121 4.03 18.82 -22.90
N THR A 122 3.30 19.20 -21.85
CA THR A 122 2.99 18.30 -20.74
C THR A 122 1.96 17.26 -21.19
N SER A 123 2.41 16.01 -21.31
CA SER A 123 1.56 14.89 -21.71
C SER A 123 0.88 14.19 -20.52
N GLY A 124 1.43 14.37 -19.32
CA GLY A 124 0.92 13.75 -18.11
C GLY A 124 1.80 14.04 -16.90
N TYR A 125 1.64 13.23 -15.86
CA TYR A 125 2.39 13.33 -14.61
C TYR A 125 2.82 11.94 -14.13
N SER A 126 4.01 11.84 -13.56
CA SER A 126 4.54 10.63 -12.90
C SER A 126 4.90 10.91 -11.45
N CYS A 127 4.59 9.96 -10.56
CA CYS A 127 4.96 10.04 -9.17
C CYS A 127 6.36 9.43 -8.99
N PRO A 128 7.36 10.22 -8.51
CA PRO A 128 8.72 9.72 -8.31
C PRO A 128 8.84 8.73 -7.14
N ARG A 129 7.78 8.57 -6.33
CA ARG A 129 7.79 7.72 -5.14
C ARG A 129 7.26 6.31 -5.40
N CYS A 130 6.00 6.22 -5.84
CA CYS A 130 5.32 4.92 -5.98
C CYS A 130 5.15 4.51 -7.46
N GLY A 131 5.74 5.24 -8.40
CA GLY A 131 5.66 4.96 -9.83
C GLY A 131 4.27 5.16 -10.47
N TYR A 132 3.27 5.62 -9.72
CA TYR A 132 1.95 5.91 -10.28
C TYR A 132 2.07 7.03 -11.32
N TRP A 133 1.40 6.89 -12.46
CA TRP A 133 1.37 7.90 -13.50
C TRP A 133 -0.05 8.13 -14.02
N THR A 134 -0.29 9.33 -14.52
CA THR A 134 -1.53 9.73 -15.18
C THR A 134 -1.22 10.50 -16.45
N GLY A 135 -1.96 10.24 -17.52
CA GLY A 135 -1.89 11.05 -18.74
C GLY A 135 -2.84 12.24 -18.65
N ARG A 136 -3.24 12.76 -19.81
CA ARG A 136 -4.28 13.79 -19.94
C ARG A 136 -5.61 13.40 -19.27
N ARG A 137 -6.00 12.12 -19.37
CA ARG A 137 -7.17 11.59 -18.68
C ARG A 137 -6.80 11.06 -17.29
N LYS A 138 -7.66 11.32 -16.31
CA LYS A 138 -7.52 10.84 -14.94
C LYS A 138 -7.51 9.31 -14.86
N ARG A 139 -6.46 8.76 -14.25
CA ARG A 139 -6.39 7.34 -13.89
C ARG A 139 -6.79 7.13 -12.44
N VAL A 140 -7.85 6.37 -12.17
CA VAL A 140 -8.30 6.10 -10.81
C VAL A 140 -7.79 4.73 -10.38
N PRO A 141 -6.97 4.63 -9.32
CA PRO A 141 -6.56 3.34 -8.79
C PRO A 141 -7.77 2.55 -8.27
N THR A 142 -7.88 1.29 -8.70
CA THR A 142 -8.95 0.38 -8.29
C THR A 142 -8.43 -0.76 -7.42
N LEU A 143 -7.20 -1.21 -7.66
CA LEU A 143 -6.55 -2.29 -6.92
C LEU A 143 -5.11 -1.92 -6.60
N TYR A 144 -4.64 -2.41 -5.46
CA TYR A 144 -3.26 -2.26 -5.00
C TYR A 144 -2.66 -3.63 -4.73
N GLU A 145 -1.44 -3.81 -5.20
CA GLU A 145 -0.58 -4.92 -4.83
C GLU A 145 0.64 -4.39 -4.11
N PHE A 146 1.04 -5.11 -3.07
CA PHE A 146 2.21 -4.81 -2.26
C PHE A 146 3.17 -5.99 -2.41
N ILE A 147 4.40 -5.73 -2.81
CA ILE A 147 5.44 -6.74 -3.03
C ILE A 147 6.63 -6.34 -2.16
N LEU A 148 7.20 -7.31 -1.45
CA LEU A 148 8.50 -7.15 -0.82
C LEU A 148 9.58 -7.43 -1.89
N GLU A 149 10.37 -6.41 -2.20
CA GLU A 149 11.60 -6.56 -2.97
C GLU A 149 12.72 -6.84 -1.97
N GLU A 150 13.27 -8.04 -2.02
CA GLU A 150 14.49 -8.41 -1.29
C GLU A 150 15.66 -7.87 -2.15
N ASP A 151 16.41 -6.90 -1.63
CA ASP A 151 17.66 -6.40 -2.24
C ASP A 151 18.79 -7.44 -2.11
#